data_AF-A0A2A4W5D5-F1
#
_entry.id   AF-A0A2A4W5D5-F1
#
_cell.length_a   1.000
_cell.length_b   1.000
_cell.length_c   1.000
_cell.angle_alpha   90.00
_cell.angle_beta   90.00
_cell.angle_gamma   90.00
#
_symmetry.space_group_name_H-M   'P 1'
#
loop_
_entity.id
_entity.type
_entity.pdbx_description
1 polymer ?
#
loop_
_entity_poly.entity_id
_entity_poly.type
_entity_poly.pdbx_seq_one_letter_code
_entity_poly.pdbx_strand_id
1 'polypeptide(L)' 'MKEERETIEQVRAKFDDEIMATEGIESISTGLNEKGEVCLMLNTSAPVEQVQAKLPKEIFKIPVEITYIGKISAQ' A
#
# COMPACT_ATOMS: atom_id res chain seq x y z
N MET A 1 2.63 15.26 -11.55
CA MET A 1 2.43 15.37 -10.08
C MET A 1 0.96 15.38 -9.64
N LYS A 2 0.14 16.39 -10.00
CA LYS A 2 -1.27 16.44 -9.53
C LYS A 2 -2.13 15.30 -10.10
N GLU A 3 -2.04 15.05 -11.40
CA GLU A 3 -2.79 13.98 -12.08
C GLU A 3 -2.35 12.57 -11.65
N GLU A 4 -1.05 12.37 -11.38
CA GLU A 4 -0.51 11.11 -10.87
C GLU A 4 -1.05 10.80 -9.47
N ARG A 5 -1.09 11.80 -8.60
CA ARG A 5 -1.67 11.69 -7.26
C ARG A 5 -3.16 11.37 -7.32
N GLU A 6 -3.92 12.07 -8.17
CA GLU A 6 -5.35 11.80 -8.35
C GLU A 6 -5.61 10.37 -8.84
N THR A 7 -4.77 9.86 -9.76
CA THR A 7 -4.85 8.48 -10.25
C THR A 7 -4.60 7.47 -9.12
N ILE A 8 -3.56 7.71 -8.30
CA ILE A 8 -3.23 6.83 -7.17
C ILE A 8 -4.32 6.86 -6.11
N GLU A 9 -4.88 8.04 -5.80
CA GLU A 9 -5.99 8.19 -4.85
C GLU A 9 -7.26 7.50 -5.35
N GLN A 10 -7.54 7.50 -6.65
CA GLN A 10 -8.67 6.75 -7.24
C GLN A 10 -8.48 5.24 -7.13
N VAL A 11 -7.28 4.74 -7.45
CA VAL A 11 -6.95 3.31 -7.29
C VAL A 11 -7.03 2.91 -5.82
N ARG A 12 -6.47 3.73 -4.93
CA ARG A 12 -6.59 3.53 -3.49
C ARG A 12 -8.06 3.44 -3.08
N ALA A 13 -8.88 4.44 -3.41
CA ALA A 13 -10.29 4.46 -3.01
C ALA A 13 -11.09 3.25 -3.53
N LYS A 14 -10.73 2.73 -4.71
CA LYS A 14 -11.34 1.52 -5.28
C LYS A 14 -11.01 0.26 -4.48
N PHE A 15 -9.81 0.17 -3.91
CA PHE A 15 -9.27 -1.04 -3.30
C PHE A 15 -9.00 -0.92 -1.79
N ASP A 16 -9.27 0.23 -1.16
CA ASP A 16 -8.90 0.53 0.23
C ASP A 16 -9.41 -0.57 1.18
N ASP A 17 -10.70 -0.93 1.07
CA ASP A 17 -11.32 -1.98 1.87
C ASP A 17 -10.69 -3.37 1.63
N GLU A 18 -10.39 -3.72 0.37
CA GLU A 18 -9.82 -5.03 0.00
C GLU A 18 -8.35 -5.16 0.46
N ILE A 19 -7.59 -4.07 0.34
CA ILE A 19 -6.22 -3.99 0.82
C ILE A 19 -6.21 -4.06 2.35
N MET A 20 -7.07 -3.30 3.05
CA MET A 20 -7.17 -3.34 4.51
C MET A 20 -7.65 -4.70 5.04
N ALA A 21 -8.46 -5.42 4.28
CA ALA A 21 -8.88 -6.78 4.61
C ALA A 21 -7.77 -7.83 4.41
N THR A 22 -6.66 -7.47 3.75
CA THR A 22 -5.53 -8.38 3.57
C THR A 22 -4.79 -8.56 4.89
N GLU A 23 -4.79 -9.78 5.42
CA GLU A 23 -4.09 -10.13 6.65
C GLU A 23 -2.62 -9.69 6.62
N GLY A 24 -2.25 -8.89 7.62
CA GLY A 24 -0.91 -8.33 7.77
C GLY A 24 -0.78 -6.89 7.30
N ILE A 25 -1.74 -6.32 6.56
CA ILE A 25 -1.78 -4.88 6.28
C ILE A 25 -2.21 -4.12 7.54
N GLU A 26 -1.42 -3.12 7.91
CA GLU A 26 -1.66 -2.27 9.08
C GLU A 26 -2.14 -0.87 8.70
N SER A 27 -1.73 -0.36 7.54
CA SER A 27 -2.19 0.94 7.03
C SER A 27 -1.94 1.12 5.54
N ILE A 28 -2.73 2.03 4.96
CA ILE A 28 -2.65 2.47 3.56
C ILE A 28 -2.55 3.98 3.54
N SER A 29 -1.63 4.52 2.76
CA SER A 29 -1.52 5.96 2.53
C SER A 29 -1.00 6.27 1.13
N THR A 30 -0.98 7.55 0.78
CA THR A 30 -0.37 8.05 -0.47
C THR A 30 0.79 8.95 -0.07
N GLY A 31 1.97 8.69 -0.61
CA GLY A 31 3.20 9.38 -0.24
C GLY A 31 4.19 9.47 -1.40
N LEU A 32 5.43 9.82 -1.08
CA LEU A 32 6.54 9.82 -2.02
C LEU A 32 7.46 8.65 -1.69
N ASN A 33 7.85 7.87 -2.70
CA ASN A 33 8.85 6.83 -2.55
C ASN A 33 10.27 7.43 -2.40
N GLU A 34 11.29 6.58 -2.20
CA GLU A 34 12.70 7.01 -2.10
C GLU A 34 13.21 7.80 -3.32
N LYS A 35 12.54 7.70 -4.47
CA LYS A 35 12.87 8.43 -5.70
C LYS A 35 12.11 9.75 -5.85
N GLY A 36 11.24 10.10 -4.91
CA GLY A 36 10.39 11.29 -4.96
C GLY A 36 9.16 11.14 -5.88
N GLU A 37 8.80 9.91 -6.26
CA GLU A 37 7.62 9.62 -7.08
C GLU A 37 6.40 9.37 -6.19
N VAL A 38 5.24 9.87 -6.59
CA VAL A 38 4.00 9.60 -5.85
C VAL A 38 3.67 8.10 -5.93
N CYS A 39 3.41 7.47 -4.79
CA CYS A 39 3.10 6.06 -4.72
C CYS A 39 2.02 5.75 -3.66
N LEU A 40 1.41 4.58 -3.78
CA LEU A 40 0.61 3.95 -2.74
C LEU A 40 1.55 3.31 -1.72
N MET A 41 1.48 3.73 -0.47
CA MET A 41 2.30 3.20 0.62
C MET A 41 1.47 2.23 1.45
N LEU A 42 1.98 1.01 1.62
CA LEU A 42 1.36 -0.04 2.41
C LEU A 42 2.31 -0.44 3.54
N ASN A 43 1.87 -0.31 4.79
CA ASN A 43 2.63 -0.84 5.91
C ASN A 43 2.10 -2.20 6.31
N THR A 44 3.00 -3.16 6.53
CA THR A 44 2.65 -4.53 6.87
C THR A 44 3.38 -5.05 8.10
N SER A 45 2.67 -5.83 8.92
CA SER A 45 3.20 -6.64 10.02
C SER A 45 3.51 -8.09 9.63
N ALA A 46 3.19 -8.48 8.39
CA ALA A 46 3.56 -9.76 7.77
C ALA A 46 4.64 -9.58 6.70
N PRO A 47 5.41 -10.63 6.35
CA PRO A 47 6.44 -10.56 5.31
C PRO A 47 5.88 -10.03 3.99
N VAL A 48 6.61 -9.10 3.36
CA VAL A 48 6.18 -8.38 2.14
C VAL A 48 5.73 -9.35 1.05
N GLU A 49 6.49 -10.42 0.82
CA GLU A 49 6.19 -11.42 -0.21
C GLU A 49 4.83 -12.10 0.00
N GLN A 50 4.45 -12.37 1.26
CA GLN A 50 3.17 -13.01 1.58
C GLN A 50 2.00 -12.07 1.33
N VAL A 51 2.16 -10.80 1.73
CA VAL A 51 1.14 -9.77 1.51
C VAL A 51 0.98 -9.48 0.03
N GLN A 52 2.09 -9.32 -0.70
CA GLN A 52 2.10 -9.05 -2.13
C GLN A 52 1.43 -10.17 -2.95
N ALA A 53 1.52 -11.42 -2.49
CA ALA A 53 0.82 -12.54 -3.11
C ALA A 53 -0.70 -12.42 -3.00
N LYS A 54 -1.22 -11.88 -1.88
CA LYS A 54 -2.65 -11.76 -1.56
C LYS A 54 -3.29 -10.47 -2.09
N LEU A 55 -2.50 -9.42 -2.33
CA LEU A 55 -3.02 -8.12 -2.77
C LEU A 55 -3.59 -8.14 -4.22
N PRO A 56 -4.58 -7.27 -4.51
CA PRO A 56 -5.19 -7.19 -5.83
C PRO A 56 -4.16 -6.79 -6.89
N LYS A 57 -4.04 -7.55 -7.98
CA LYS A 57 -2.98 -7.31 -8.97
C LYS A 57 -3.10 -5.95 -9.69
N GLU A 58 -4.30 -5.35 -9.69
CA GLU A 58 -4.54 -4.04 -10.28
C GLU A 58 -3.78 -2.91 -9.57
N ILE A 59 -3.50 -3.01 -8.27
CA ILE A 59 -2.79 -1.95 -7.55
C ILE A 59 -1.33 -1.85 -7.99
N PHE A 60 -0.73 -2.92 -8.49
CA PHE A 60 0.67 -2.90 -8.97
C PHE A 60 0.82 -2.28 -10.37
N LYS A 61 -0.26 -1.78 -10.97
CA LYS A 61 -0.21 -0.97 -12.20
C LYS A 61 0.20 0.48 -11.91
N ILE A 62 0.13 0.90 -10.65
CA ILE A 62 0.66 2.17 -10.16
C ILE A 62 1.91 1.92 -9.30
N PRO A 63 2.72 2.95 -9.00
CA PRO A 63 3.80 2.80 -8.03
C PRO A 63 3.25 2.41 -6.66
N VAL A 64 3.77 1.31 -6.09
CA VAL A 64 3.43 0.82 -4.76
C VAL A 64 4.70 0.56 -3.98
N GLU A 65 4.74 1.03 -2.74
CA GLU A 65 5.80 0.75 -1.79
C GLU A 65 5.21 -0.02 -0.61
N ILE A 66 5.77 -1.20 -0.31
CA ILE A 66 5.31 -2.05 0.79
C ILE A 66 6.44 -2.14 1.83
N THR A 67 6.16 -1.64 3.03
CA THR A 67 7.15 -1.54 4.11
C THR A 67 6.77 -2.48 5.23
N TYR A 68 7.68 -3.40 5.56
CA TYR A 68 7.54 -4.24 6.75
C TYR A 68 7.89 -3.44 8.00
N ILE A 69 6.88 -3.17 8.83
CA ILE A 69 7.03 -2.41 10.08
C ILE A 69 7.07 -3.31 11.32
N GLY A 70 6.92 -4.64 11.13
CA GLY A 70 6.81 -5.60 12.22
C GLY A 70 5.46 -5.57 12.93
N LYS A 71 5.30 -6.38 13.98
CA LYS A 71 4.11 -6.34 14.85
C LYS A 71 4.30 -5.30 15.95
N ILE A 72 3.61 -4.17 15.83
CA ILE A 72 3.46 -3.25 16.97
C ILE A 72 2.42 -3.87 17.91
N SER A 73 2.90 -4.46 19.01
CA SER A 73 2.04 -4.92 20.10
C SER A 73 2.00 -3.80 21.14
N ALA A 74 0.91 -3.02 21.20
CA ALA A 74 0.68 -2.16 22.35
C ALA A 74 0.21 -3.05 23.52
N GLN A 75 0.99 -3.08 24.61
CA GLN A 75 0.59 -3.66 25.90
C GLN A 75 -0.20 -2.64 26.72
#